data_AF-A0A1J3DL03-F1
#
_entry.id   AF-A0A1J3DL03-F1
#
_cell.length_a   1.000
_cell.length_b   1.000
_cell.length_c   1.000
_cell.angle_alpha   90.00
_cell.angle_beta   90.00
_cell.angle_gamma   90.00
#
_symmetry.space_group_name_H-M   'P 1'
#
loop_
_entity.id
_entity.type
_entity.pdbx_description
1 polymer ?
#
loop_
_entity_poly.entity_id
_entity_poly.type
_entity_poly.pdbx_seq_one_letter_code
_entity_poly.pdbx_strand_id
1 'polypeptide(L)'
;VIDKASIDGELRVFIVAGEVSGDNIGSRLMASLKKLSPLPLRFHGVGGSLMCKQGLTSLFPMEDLAVMGVWELLPHLYKFRVKLKETIVAVTKFKPHVVVTVDSKGFSFRL
;
A
#
# COMPACT_ATOMS: atom_id res chain seq x y z
N VAL A 1 10.68 -12.71 7.92
CA VAL A 1 9.57 -12.55 6.95
C VAL A 1 9.32 -13.85 6.21
N ILE A 2 10.31 -14.38 5.49
CA ILE A 2 10.17 -15.57 4.65
C ILE A 2 9.81 -16.81 5.47
N ASP A 3 10.38 -16.99 6.67
CA ASP A 3 10.07 -18.16 7.51
C ASP A 3 8.58 -18.22 7.90
N LYS A 4 8.00 -17.08 8.26
CA LYS A 4 6.57 -17.00 8.62
C LYS A 4 5.66 -17.14 7.40
N ALA A 5 6.03 -16.51 6.28
CA ALA A 5 5.30 -16.66 5.02
C ALA A 5 5.33 -18.11 4.50
N SER A 6 6.45 -18.81 4.70
CA SER A 6 6.59 -20.23 4.36
C SER A 6 5.68 -21.11 5.22
N ILE A 7 5.61 -20.85 6.53
CA ILE A 7 4.66 -21.52 7.44
C ILE A 7 3.20 -21.28 7.01
N ASP A 8 2.87 -20.04 6.63
CA ASP A 8 1.52 -19.66 6.20
C ASP A 8 1.19 -20.11 4.77
N GLY A 9 2.17 -20.59 3.99
CA GLY A 9 2.01 -21.01 2.60
C GLY A 9 1.74 -19.87 1.61
N GLU A 10 1.86 -18.61 2.03
CA GLU A 10 1.62 -17.43 1.21
C GLU A 10 2.44 -16.22 1.67
N LEU A 11 2.71 -15.28 0.76
CA LEU A 11 3.32 -13.99 1.08
C LEU A 11 2.29 -12.86 0.93
N ARG A 12 1.66 -12.50 2.05
CA ARG A 12 0.83 -11.29 2.20
C ARG A 12 1.68 -10.02 2.28
N VAL A 13 1.52 -9.13 1.30
CA VAL A 13 2.21 -7.84 1.22
C VAL A 13 1.16 -6.73 1.29
N PHE A 14 1.33 -5.81 2.25
CA PHE A 14 0.53 -4.59 2.30
C PHE A 14 1.33 -3.47 1.66
N ILE A 15 0.83 -2.83 0.61
CA ILE A 15 1.58 -1.80 -0.13
C ILE A 15 0.80 -0.49 -0.20
N VAL A 16 1.46 0.64 0.05
CA VAL A 16 0.86 1.98 0.08
C VAL A 16 1.62 2.90 -0.86
N ALA A 17 0.93 3.41 -1.88
CA ALA A 17 1.35 4.50 -2.75
C ALA A 17 0.31 5.63 -2.66
N GLY A 18 0.78 6.88 -2.52
CA GLY A 18 -0.09 8.06 -2.39
C GLY A 18 -0.13 8.96 -3.63
N GLU A 19 0.70 8.68 -4.62
CA GLU A 19 0.88 9.51 -5.81
C GLU A 19 1.01 8.66 -7.08
N VAL A 20 0.78 9.26 -8.25
CA VAL A 20 0.88 8.57 -9.55
C VAL A 20 2.29 8.03 -9.82
N SER A 21 3.33 8.73 -9.38
CA SER A 21 4.72 8.23 -9.41
C SER A 21 4.85 6.93 -8.60
N GLY A 22 4.28 6.92 -7.40
CA GLY A 22 4.25 5.77 -6.50
C GLY A 22 3.47 4.59 -7.08
N ASP A 23 2.34 4.81 -7.75
CA ASP A 23 1.57 3.76 -8.43
C ASP A 23 2.40 3.05 -9.52
N ASN A 24 3.15 3.83 -10.31
CA ASN A 24 4.02 3.28 -11.34
C ASN A 24 5.13 2.41 -10.73
N ILE A 25 5.86 2.94 -9.74
CA ILE A 25 6.94 2.21 -9.04
C ILE A 25 6.38 0.96 -8.34
N GLY A 26 5.27 1.10 -7.61
CA GLY A 26 4.60 0.03 -6.90
C GLY A 26 4.15 -1.09 -7.83
N SER A 27 3.58 -0.75 -8.99
CA SER A 27 3.15 -1.75 -9.98
C SER A 27 4.33 -2.57 -10.53
N ARG A 28 5.48 -1.92 -10.80
CA ARG A 28 6.70 -2.60 -11.27
C ARG A 28 7.30 -3.49 -10.20
N LEU A 29 7.25 -3.06 -8.94
CA LEU A 29 7.64 -3.86 -7.78
C LEU A 29 6.75 -5.10 -7.67
N MET A 30 5.42 -4.94 -7.69
CA MET A 30 4.47 -6.06 -7.62
C MET A 30 4.68 -7.05 -8.76
N ALA A 31 4.87 -6.57 -9.98
CA ALA A 31 5.13 -7.41 -11.15
C ALA A 31 6.43 -8.23 -10.99
N SER A 32 7.48 -7.62 -10.44
CA SER A 32 8.77 -8.29 -10.19
C SER A 32 8.65 -9.30 -9.06
N LEU A 33 7.95 -8.96 -7.97
CA LEU A 33 7.70 -9.88 -6.86
C LEU A 33 6.94 -11.13 -7.32
N LYS A 34 5.94 -10.99 -8.20
CA LYS A 34 5.22 -12.14 -8.77
C LYS A 34 6.11 -13.11 -9.54
N LYS A 35 7.18 -12.62 -10.16
CA LYS A 35 8.14 -13.46 -10.89
C LYS A 35 9.15 -14.15 -9.97
N LEU A 36 9.49 -13.50 -8.86
CA LEU A 36 10.58 -13.93 -7.97
C LEU A 36 10.08 -14.70 -6.74
N SER A 37 8.83 -14.49 -6.32
CA SER A 37 8.30 -15.09 -5.11
C SER A 37 8.14 -16.60 -5.29
N PRO A 38 8.76 -17.42 -4.41
CA PRO A 38 8.54 -18.86 -4.42
C PRO A 38 7.16 -19.25 -3.84
N LEU A 39 6.43 -18.29 -3.26
CA LEU A 39 5.14 -18.47 -2.62
C LEU A 39 4.04 -17.67 -3.34
N PRO A 40 2.77 -18.11 -3.28
CA PRO A 40 1.63 -17.32 -3.71
C PRO A 40 1.62 -15.94 -3.04
N LEU A 41 1.39 -14.89 -3.83
CA LEU A 41 1.35 -13.51 -3.33
C LEU A 41 -0.08 -13.01 -3.18
N ARG A 42 -0.30 -12.25 -2.10
CA ARG A 42 -1.53 -11.49 -1.90
C ARG A 42 -1.19 -10.04 -1.61
N PHE A 43 -1.77 -9.14 -2.39
CA PHE A 43 -1.56 -7.72 -2.25
C PHE A 43 -2.81 -7.02 -1.73
N HIS A 44 -2.64 -6.21 -0.70
CA HIS A 44 -3.67 -5.31 -0.19
C HIS A 44 -3.03 -3.95 0.13
N GLY A 45 -3.81 -2.89 0.19
CA GLY A 45 -3.32 -1.60 0.67
C GLY A 45 -3.89 -0.43 -0.09
N VAL A 46 -3.06 0.52 -0.50
CA VAL A 46 -3.52 1.71 -1.24
C VAL A 46 -2.63 1.90 -2.45
N GLY A 47 -3.24 2.05 -3.62
CA GLY A 47 -2.52 2.27 -4.87
C GLY A 47 -3.47 2.65 -5.99
N GLY A 48 -2.89 3.11 -7.10
CA GLY A 48 -3.63 3.56 -8.26
C GLY A 48 -3.99 2.40 -9.20
N SER A 49 -4.40 2.78 -10.40
CA SER A 49 -4.88 1.83 -11.42
C SER A 49 -3.82 0.81 -11.86
N LEU A 50 -2.53 1.17 -11.87
CA LEU A 50 -1.46 0.26 -12.31
C LEU A 50 -1.21 -0.84 -11.27
N MET A 51 -1.20 -0.50 -9.99
CA MET A 51 -1.11 -1.49 -8.92
C MET A 51 -2.37 -2.36 -8.85
N CYS A 52 -3.56 -1.80 -9.05
CA CYS A 52 -4.82 -2.57 -9.13
C CYS A 52 -4.78 -3.60 -10.28
N LYS A 53 -4.24 -3.24 -11.45
CA LYS A 53 -4.00 -4.19 -12.57
C LYS A 53 -3.04 -5.32 -12.20
N GLN A 54 -2.14 -5.08 -11.24
CA GLN A 54 -1.27 -6.11 -10.66
C GLN A 54 -1.96 -6.91 -9.55
N GLY A 55 -3.27 -6.80 -9.36
CA GLY A 55 -4.02 -7.55 -8.37
C GLY A 55 -3.98 -6.95 -6.97
N LEU A 56 -3.63 -5.67 -6.83
CA LEU A 56 -3.84 -4.95 -5.58
C LEU A 56 -5.34 -4.83 -5.31
N THR A 57 -5.76 -5.24 -4.11
CA THR A 57 -7.05 -4.80 -3.56
C THR A 57 -6.82 -3.47 -2.84
N SER A 58 -7.13 -2.35 -3.49
CA SER A 58 -6.99 -1.03 -2.88
C SER A 58 -8.12 -0.78 -1.88
N LEU A 59 -7.78 -0.22 -0.71
CA LEU A 59 -8.68 0.08 0.40
C LEU A 59 -9.59 1.27 0.08
N PHE A 60 -9.07 2.24 -0.65
CA PHE A 60 -9.77 3.42 -1.15
C PHE A 60 -9.03 3.96 -2.39
N PRO A 61 -9.65 4.87 -3.17
CA PRO A 61 -9.00 5.49 -4.33
C PRO A 61 -7.74 6.25 -3.90
N MET A 62 -6.64 6.11 -4.65
CA MET A 62 -5.37 6.77 -4.33
C MET A 62 -5.50 8.30 -4.36
N GLU A 63 -6.43 8.82 -5.15
CA GLU A 63 -6.79 10.22 -5.26
C GLU A 63 -7.25 10.81 -3.91
N ASP A 64 -7.76 9.98 -2.99
CA ASP A 64 -8.11 10.41 -1.63
C ASP A 64 -6.87 10.74 -0.78
N LEU A 65 -5.68 10.28 -1.17
CA LEU A 65 -4.38 10.61 -0.55
C LEU A 65 -3.58 11.65 -1.32
N ALA A 66 -3.85 11.81 -2.62
CA ALA A 66 -3.13 12.73 -3.49
C ALA A 66 -3.53 14.18 -3.15
N VAL A 67 -2.80 14.80 -2.23
CA VAL A 67 -2.93 16.23 -1.94
C VAL A 67 -1.79 16.96 -2.65
N MET A 68 -2.13 17.89 -3.54
CA MET A 68 -1.16 18.69 -4.30
C MET A 68 -0.55 19.78 -3.39
N GLY A 69 0.33 19.37 -2.47
CA GLY A 69 1.15 20.27 -1.66
C GLY A 69 0.69 20.44 -0.21
N VAL A 70 1.62 20.97 0.60
CA VAL A 70 1.48 21.08 2.07
C VAL A 70 0.36 22.04 2.50
N TRP A 71 0.08 23.06 1.68
CA TRP A 71 -0.91 24.11 1.99
C TRP A 71 -2.36 23.68 1.73
N GLU A 72 -2.60 22.82 0.74
CA GLU A 72 -3.93 22.23 0.47
C GLU A 72 -4.29 21.13 1.47
N LEU A 73 -3.32 20.70 2.29
CA LEU A 73 -3.45 19.59 3.24
C LEU A 73 -4.17 19.97 4.54
N LEU A 74 -4.15 21.24 4.92
CA LEU A 74 -4.76 21.73 6.17
C LEU A 74 -6.28 21.45 6.27
N PRO A 75 -7.11 21.77 5.28
CA PRO A 75 -8.54 21.43 5.33
C PRO A 75 -8.81 19.91 5.20
N HIS A 76 -7.88 19.15 4.60
CA HIS A 76 -8.00 17.71 4.42
C HIS A 76 -7.39 16.89 5.55
N LEU A 77 -6.78 17.52 6.56
CA LEU A 77 -6.07 16.84 7.65
C LEU A 77 -6.97 15.89 8.45
N TYR A 78 -8.25 16.24 8.61
CA TYR A 78 -9.24 15.36 9.24
C TYR A 78 -9.49 14.11 8.38
N LYS A 79 -9.72 14.28 7.08
CA LYS A 79 -9.91 13.17 6.13
C LYS A 79 -8.69 12.26 6.11
N PHE A 80 -7.49 12.84 6.11
CA PHE A 80 -6.24 12.10 6.19
C PHE A 80 -6.12 11.29 7.48
N ARG A 81 -6.49 11.85 8.64
CA ARG A 81 -6.52 11.10 9.91
C ARG A 81 -7.51 9.93 9.89
N VAL A 82 -8.68 10.12 9.29
CA VAL A 82 -9.67 9.05 9.12
C VAL A 82 -9.11 7.94 8.23
N LYS A 83 -8.55 8.31 7.07
CA LYS A 83 -7.92 7.36 6.13
C LYS A 83 -6.75 6.62 6.75
N LEU A 84 -5.92 7.28 7.56
CA LEU A 84 -4.84 6.63 8.30
C LEU A 84 -5.39 5.60 9.30
N LYS A 85 -6.46 5.92 10.04
CA LYS A 85 -7.12 4.95 10.93
C LYS A 85 -7.70 3.77 10.15
N GLU A 86 -8.37 4.02 9.02
CA GLU A 86 -8.87 2.96 8.13
C GLU A 86 -7.73 2.05 7.68
N THR A 87 -6.61 2.62 7.24
CA THR A 87 -5.42 1.88 6.82
C THR A 87 -4.83 1.05 7.95
N ILE A 88 -4.69 1.61 9.16
CA ILE A 88 -4.19 0.86 10.33
C ILE A 88 -5.09 -0.35 10.62
N VAL A 89 -6.41 -0.14 10.67
CA VAL A 89 -7.38 -1.23 10.90
C VAL A 89 -7.28 -2.30 9.79
N ALA A 90 -7.14 -1.88 8.53
CA ALA A 90 -6.99 -2.79 7.40
C ALA A 90 -5.69 -3.61 7.48
N VAL A 91 -4.55 -2.96 7.79
CA VAL A 91 -3.26 -3.63 8.00
C VAL A 91 -3.37 -4.66 9.12
N THR A 92 -3.96 -4.29 10.26
CA THR A 92 -4.11 -5.22 11.40
C THR A 92 -4.97 -6.43 11.05
N LYS A 93 -6.07 -6.23 10.30
CA LYS A 93 -6.94 -7.33 9.85
C LYS A 93 -6.27 -8.23 8.81
N PHE A 94 -5.55 -7.63 7.87
CA PHE A 94 -4.86 -8.35 6.79
C PHE A 94 -3.65 -9.16 7.29
N LYS A 95 -3.05 -8.78 8.43
CA LYS A 95 -1.87 -9.42 9.02
C LYS A 95 -0.77 -9.67 7.98
N PRO A 96 -0.28 -8.61 7.30
CA PRO A 96 0.76 -8.76 6.30
C PRO A 96 2.06 -9.28 6.91
N HIS A 97 2.85 -9.97 6.10
CA HIS A 97 4.23 -10.32 6.46
C HIS A 97 5.18 -9.13 6.25
N VAL A 98 4.83 -8.24 5.31
CA VAL A 98 5.59 -7.04 4.96
C VAL A 98 4.64 -5.90 4.66
N VAL A 99 4.97 -4.71 5.16
CA VAL A 99 4.38 -3.45 4.73
C VAL A 99 5.40 -2.71 3.86
N VAL A 100 4.99 -2.25 2.68
CA VAL A 100 5.82 -1.52 1.73
C VAL A 100 5.20 -0.14 1.52
N THR A 101 5.96 0.92 1.82
CA THR A 101 5.55 2.29 1.52
C THR A 101 6.32 2.82 0.33
N VAL A 102 5.63 3.26 -0.72
CA VAL A 102 6.22 3.77 -1.96
C VAL A 102 5.94 5.26 -2.04
N ASP A 103 7.02 6.05 -2.14
CA ASP A 103 7.01 7.49 -2.43
C ASP A 103 5.93 8.30 -1.68
N SER A 104 5.78 8.02 -0.37
CA SER A 104 4.77 8.68 0.46
C SER A 104 5.45 9.33 1.66
N LYS A 105 6.21 10.40 1.42
CA LYS A 105 6.97 11.09 2.49
C LYS A 105 6.10 11.50 3.71
N GLY A 106 4.80 11.76 3.52
CA GLY A 106 3.87 12.03 4.64
C GLY A 106 3.29 10.78 5.35
N PHE A 107 3.33 9.60 4.72
CA PHE A 107 2.73 8.35 5.19
C PHE A 107 3.79 7.36 5.72
N SER A 108 4.97 7.30 5.06
CA SER A 108 6.11 6.45 5.41
C SER A 108 6.68 6.69 6.82
N PHE A 109 6.57 7.90 7.37
CA PHE A 109 7.07 8.19 8.74
C PHE A 109 6.05 7.86 9.84
N ARG A 110 4.82 7.45 9.50
CA ARG A 110 3.70 7.30 10.44
C ARG A 110 3.04 5.91 10.46
N LEU A 111 3.47 5.01 9.56
CA LEU A 111 3.13 3.58 9.54
C LEU A 111 4.24 2.78 10.24
#